data_AF-A0A4S4ND95-F1
#
_entry.id   AF-A0A4S4ND95-F1
#
_cell.length_a   1.000
_cell.length_b   1.000
_cell.length_c   1.000
_cell.angle_alpha   90.00
_cell.angle_beta   90.00
_cell.angle_gamma   90.00
#
_symmetry.space_group_name_H-M   'P 1'
#
loop_
_entity.id
_entity.type
_entity.pdbx_description
1 polymer ?
#
loop_
_entity_poly.entity_id
_entity_poly.type
_entity_poly.pdbx_seq_one_letter_code
_entity_poly.pdbx_strand_id
1 'polypeptide(L)'
;MQGRRSFLTGLLAAGLCPRPTWADAGGPAFLSAARRPDGGYVLCGLAHDGQIIFELPLPSRGHAAAAHPIRAEAVAFARRPGNFAIVIDCANGAQIVRLDAPEGRHFYGHGVFAEGGDILLTTENDFDAARGVVGVWDVRAGYKRIGEFESHGIGPHDIKLLPDGRTLVVANGGIETHPETGRTKLNIPTMRPNLTYLSLDGQALAQVELDAALHKNSIRHLAVAGDGRVGFAMQWEGDVSEAPPLLGLHKLSEGGPAQLCGADTARAMHGYLGSIAMNGGTLAVTSPRGGLVQEFSTQTLEMQRTQAITDVCGIAPEAKGFVVTSGTGLVLGPGQPVQHSRQWDNHLVPVTG
;
A
#
# COMPACT_ATOMS: atom_id res chain seq x y z
N MET A 1 -38.79 -46.98 -23.99
CA MET A 1 -37.60 -46.14 -24.27
C MET A 1 -37.65 -44.89 -23.40
N GLN A 2 -37.18 -45.00 -22.15
CA GLN A 2 -36.94 -43.86 -21.25
C GLN A 2 -35.65 -44.21 -20.50
N GLY A 3 -34.70 -43.27 -20.40
CA GLY A 3 -33.58 -43.45 -19.47
C GLY A 3 -32.15 -43.24 -19.99
N ARG A 4 -31.91 -42.42 -21.02
CA ARG A 4 -30.52 -41.97 -21.32
C ARG A 4 -30.34 -40.47 -21.56
N ARG A 5 -31.41 -39.71 -21.83
CA ARG A 5 -31.32 -38.26 -22.10
C ARG A 5 -31.45 -37.36 -20.86
N SER A 6 -31.94 -37.87 -19.73
CA SER A 6 -32.12 -37.07 -18.51
C SER A 6 -30.93 -37.10 -17.54
N PHE A 7 -29.91 -37.93 -17.80
CA PHE A 7 -28.75 -38.05 -16.89
C PHE A 7 -27.62 -37.07 -17.23
N LEU A 8 -27.57 -36.57 -18.46
CA LEU A 8 -26.54 -35.61 -18.90
C LEU A 8 -26.88 -34.15 -18.55
N THR A 9 -28.13 -33.84 -18.19
CA THR A 9 -28.53 -32.49 -17.78
C THR A 9 -28.27 -32.21 -16.29
N GLY A 10 -28.01 -33.25 -15.48
CA GLY A 10 -27.77 -33.13 -14.03
C GLY A 10 -26.30 -32.96 -13.61
N LEU A 11 -25.34 -33.19 -14.51
CA LEU A 11 -23.90 -33.19 -14.20
C LEU A 11 -23.18 -31.86 -14.49
N LEU A 12 -23.85 -30.90 -15.11
CA LEU A 12 -23.28 -29.57 -15.40
C LEU A 12 -23.44 -28.56 -14.25
N ALA A 13 -24.13 -28.91 -13.16
CA ALA A 13 -24.39 -28.00 -12.05
C ALA A 13 -23.50 -28.24 -10.80
N ALA A 14 -22.64 -29.26 -10.80
CA ALA A 14 -21.87 -29.66 -9.61
C ALA A 14 -20.46 -29.04 -9.50
N GLY A 15 -20.10 -28.09 -10.38
CA GLY A 15 -18.71 -27.62 -10.53
C GLY A 15 -18.43 -26.15 -10.19
N LEU A 16 -19.44 -25.35 -9.84
CA LEU A 16 -19.27 -23.93 -9.55
C LEU A 16 -19.80 -23.63 -8.15
N CYS A 17 -19.06 -24.02 -7.11
CA CYS A 17 -19.22 -23.35 -5.83
C CYS A 17 -18.82 -21.89 -6.06
N PRO A 18 -19.73 -20.91 -5.88
CA PRO A 18 -19.37 -19.51 -5.99
C PRO A 18 -18.22 -19.23 -5.01
N ARG A 19 -17.14 -18.64 -5.49
CA ARG A 19 -16.08 -18.15 -4.58
C ARG A 19 -16.59 -16.87 -3.91
N PRO A 20 -16.40 -16.71 -2.59
CA PRO A 20 -16.81 -15.49 -1.91
C PRO A 20 -16.19 -14.25 -2.55
N THR A 21 -17.04 -13.27 -2.81
CA THR A 21 -16.70 -11.93 -3.29
C THR A 21 -16.72 -10.96 -2.12
N TRP A 22 -16.22 -9.73 -2.33
CA TRP A 22 -16.32 -8.68 -1.32
C TRP A 22 -17.77 -8.39 -0.86
N ALA A 23 -18.77 -8.64 -1.71
CA ALA A 23 -20.18 -8.52 -1.32
C ALA A 23 -20.57 -9.52 -0.22
N ASP A 24 -20.02 -10.74 -0.25
CA ASP A 24 -20.26 -11.77 0.77
C ASP A 24 -19.58 -11.40 2.11
N ALA A 25 -18.56 -10.54 2.08
CA ALA A 25 -17.93 -9.95 3.26
C ALA A 25 -18.59 -8.64 3.71
N GLY A 26 -19.80 -8.33 3.24
CA GLY A 26 -20.56 -7.13 3.59
C GLY A 26 -20.21 -5.88 2.78
N GLY A 27 -19.43 -6.02 1.70
CA GLY A 27 -19.12 -4.94 0.77
C GLY A 27 -18.29 -3.79 1.37
N PRO A 28 -17.12 -4.05 1.99
CA PRO A 28 -16.26 -2.98 2.46
C PRO A 28 -15.73 -2.13 1.31
N ALA A 29 -15.66 -0.82 1.53
CA ALA A 29 -15.00 0.12 0.64
C ALA A 29 -13.49 0.19 0.90
N PHE A 30 -13.07 -0.04 2.16
CA PHE A 30 -11.68 0.08 2.56
C PHE A 30 -11.24 -1.01 3.54
N LEU A 31 -9.94 -1.28 3.56
CA LEU A 31 -9.28 -2.06 4.60
C LEU A 31 -8.31 -1.17 5.39
N SER A 32 -8.28 -1.31 6.72
CA SER A 32 -7.31 -0.63 7.57
C SER A 32 -6.92 -1.50 8.76
N ALA A 33 -5.64 -1.52 9.09
CA ALA A 33 -5.19 -2.13 10.34
C ALA A 33 -5.51 -1.19 11.52
N ALA A 34 -5.83 -1.76 12.68
CA ALA A 34 -6.10 -0.99 13.88
C ALA A 34 -5.67 -1.71 15.16
N ARG A 35 -5.52 -0.93 16.23
CA ARG A 35 -5.36 -1.43 17.60
C ARG A 35 -6.66 -1.22 18.39
N ARG A 36 -7.13 -2.28 19.04
CA ARG A 36 -8.30 -2.27 19.92
C ARG A 36 -7.97 -1.67 21.30
N PRO A 37 -8.98 -1.23 22.06
CA PRO A 37 -8.80 -0.75 23.44
C PRO A 37 -8.14 -1.77 24.39
N ASP A 38 -8.37 -3.06 24.16
CA ASP A 38 -7.75 -4.16 24.91
C ASP A 38 -6.28 -4.41 24.54
N GLY A 39 -5.75 -3.65 23.58
CA GLY A 39 -4.39 -3.75 23.07
C GLY A 39 -4.20 -4.73 21.92
N GLY A 40 -5.23 -5.51 21.56
CA GLY A 40 -5.21 -6.44 20.43
C GLY A 40 -5.14 -5.73 19.08
N TYR A 41 -4.68 -6.44 18.05
CA TYR A 41 -4.56 -5.90 16.69
C TYR A 41 -5.57 -6.56 15.75
N VAL A 42 -6.07 -5.78 14.79
CA VAL A 42 -7.08 -6.22 13.83
C VAL A 42 -6.85 -5.64 12.44
N LEU A 43 -7.35 -6.34 11.43
CA LEU A 43 -7.68 -5.79 10.12
C LEU A 43 -9.19 -5.52 10.08
N CYS A 44 -9.57 -4.28 9.78
CA CYS A 44 -10.98 -3.87 9.68
C CYS A 44 -11.37 -3.64 8.23
N GLY A 45 -12.58 -4.08 7.87
CA GLY A 45 -13.29 -3.64 6.67
C GLY A 45 -14.17 -2.44 7.02
N LEU A 46 -14.03 -1.34 6.29
CA LEU A 46 -14.79 -0.11 6.48
C LEU A 46 -15.73 0.15 5.31
N ALA A 47 -16.95 0.58 5.61
CA ALA A 47 -17.91 1.09 4.63
C ALA A 47 -17.52 2.50 4.15
N HIS A 48 -18.18 2.98 3.07
CA HIS A 48 -18.00 4.34 2.54
C HIS A 48 -18.31 5.44 3.57
N ASP A 49 -19.18 5.18 4.54
CA ASP A 49 -19.51 6.11 5.63
C ASP A 49 -18.55 6.00 6.84
N GLY A 50 -17.54 5.13 6.76
CA GLY A 50 -16.55 4.92 7.81
C GLY A 50 -17.00 3.97 8.93
N GLN A 51 -18.16 3.32 8.82
CA GLN A 51 -18.57 2.27 9.76
C GLN A 51 -17.76 0.99 9.56
N ILE A 52 -17.51 0.27 10.66
CA ILE A 52 -16.84 -1.03 10.62
C ILE A 52 -17.84 -2.10 10.19
N ILE A 53 -17.52 -2.82 9.11
CA ILE A 53 -18.29 -3.97 8.61
C ILE A 53 -17.80 -5.25 9.28
N PHE A 54 -16.49 -5.45 9.36
CA PHE A 54 -15.88 -6.59 10.03
C PHE A 54 -14.57 -6.20 10.72
N GLU A 55 -14.16 -7.04 11.68
CA GLU A 55 -12.83 -7.00 12.27
C GLU A 55 -12.24 -8.40 12.37
N LEU A 56 -11.02 -8.56 11.86
CA LEU A 56 -10.33 -9.84 11.83
C LEU A 56 -9.07 -9.74 12.67
N PRO A 57 -8.84 -10.65 13.64
CA PRO A 57 -7.68 -10.57 14.53
C PRO A 57 -6.36 -10.71 13.76
N LEU A 58 -5.37 -9.91 14.13
CA LEU A 58 -4.00 -10.01 13.65
C LEU A 58 -3.06 -10.50 14.76
N PRO A 59 -2.02 -11.29 14.44
CA PRO A 59 -1.06 -11.76 15.44
C PRO A 59 -0.26 -10.62 16.12
N SER A 60 -0.02 -9.53 15.39
CA SER A 60 0.59 -8.30 15.90
C SER A 60 0.19 -7.12 15.02
N ARG A 61 0.76 -5.94 15.29
CA ARG A 61 0.46 -4.68 14.59
C ARG A 61 0.61 -4.85 13.07
N GLY A 62 -0.48 -4.68 12.33
CA GLY A 62 -0.46 -4.60 10.87
C GLY A 62 0.17 -3.30 10.37
N HIS A 63 0.67 -3.32 9.13
CA HIS A 63 1.16 -2.15 8.42
C HIS A 63 0.17 -1.77 7.31
N ALA A 64 0.28 -2.39 6.14
CA ALA A 64 -0.65 -2.24 5.02
C ALA A 64 -1.39 -3.56 4.74
N ALA A 65 -2.31 -3.51 3.78
CA ALA A 65 -2.94 -4.69 3.20
C ALA A 65 -2.89 -4.65 1.67
N ALA A 66 -2.97 -5.81 1.04
CA ALA A 66 -3.32 -5.95 -0.38
C ALA A 66 -4.69 -6.61 -0.47
N ALA A 67 -5.67 -5.94 -1.10
CA ALA A 67 -6.98 -6.50 -1.38
C ALA A 67 -6.95 -7.23 -2.73
N HIS A 68 -7.44 -8.47 -2.79
CA HIS A 68 -7.63 -9.16 -4.06
C HIS A 68 -8.71 -8.42 -4.89
N PRO A 69 -8.55 -8.28 -6.22
CA PRO A 69 -9.47 -7.48 -7.05
C PRO A 69 -10.89 -8.05 -7.23
N ILE A 70 -11.22 -9.21 -6.64
CA ILE A 70 -12.48 -9.92 -6.91
C ILE A 70 -12.90 -10.73 -5.68
N ARG A 71 -12.01 -11.63 -5.23
CA ARG A 71 -12.23 -12.47 -4.04
C ARG A 71 -12.17 -11.62 -2.79
N ALA A 72 -12.95 -11.97 -1.77
CA ALA A 72 -12.84 -11.40 -0.43
C ALA A 72 -11.57 -11.88 0.30
N GLU A 73 -10.42 -11.75 -0.34
CA GLU A 73 -9.12 -12.15 0.19
C GLU A 73 -8.26 -10.90 0.39
N ALA A 74 -7.70 -10.76 1.59
CA ALA A 74 -6.73 -9.71 1.89
C ALA A 74 -5.41 -10.32 2.37
N VAL A 75 -4.30 -9.75 1.92
CA VAL A 75 -2.97 -10.03 2.47
C VAL A 75 -2.66 -8.94 3.49
N ALA A 76 -2.67 -9.29 4.78
CA ALA A 76 -2.27 -8.38 5.85
C ALA A 76 -0.77 -8.51 6.11
N PHE A 77 -0.04 -7.40 6.03
CA PHE A 77 1.39 -7.37 6.27
C PHE A 77 1.70 -6.88 7.68
N ALA A 78 2.69 -7.48 8.32
CA ALA A 78 3.17 -7.03 9.62
C ALA A 78 3.87 -5.67 9.52
N ARG A 79 3.68 -4.85 10.55
CA ARG A 79 4.57 -3.72 10.81
C ARG A 79 5.81 -4.23 11.53
N ARG A 80 6.99 -3.74 11.12
CA ARG A 80 8.23 -4.09 11.80
C ARG A 80 8.15 -3.83 13.31
N PRO A 81 8.74 -4.68 14.15
CA PRO A 81 9.62 -5.82 13.81
C PRO A 81 8.89 -7.12 13.42
N GLY A 82 7.56 -7.12 13.29
CA GLY A 82 6.83 -8.30 12.83
C GLY A 82 7.24 -8.72 11.41
N ASN A 83 7.07 -10.01 11.09
CA ASN A 83 7.58 -10.65 9.88
C ASN A 83 6.53 -11.50 9.14
N PHE A 84 5.25 -11.27 9.36
CA PHE A 84 4.19 -12.03 8.71
C PHE A 84 3.64 -11.32 7.47
N ALA A 85 3.23 -12.09 6.49
CA ALA A 85 2.19 -11.73 5.54
C ALA A 85 1.14 -12.83 5.60
N ILE A 86 -0.08 -12.51 6.01
CA ILE A 86 -1.16 -13.51 6.16
C ILE A 86 -2.26 -13.24 5.16
N VAL A 87 -2.66 -14.27 4.44
CA VAL A 87 -3.83 -14.25 3.57
C VAL A 87 -5.05 -14.62 4.41
N ILE A 88 -6.04 -13.74 4.41
CA ILE A 88 -7.26 -13.88 5.20
C ILE A 88 -8.45 -13.92 4.24
N ASP A 89 -9.32 -14.91 4.42
CA ASP A 89 -10.68 -14.89 3.87
C ASP A 89 -11.49 -13.90 4.71
N CYS A 90 -11.81 -12.74 4.13
CA CYS A 90 -12.53 -11.68 4.81
C CYS A 90 -14.03 -11.96 4.96
N ALA A 91 -14.60 -12.96 4.29
CA ALA A 91 -16.01 -13.30 4.43
C ALA A 91 -16.28 -14.11 5.71
N ASN A 92 -15.34 -14.95 6.15
CA ASN A 92 -15.48 -15.78 7.34
C ASN A 92 -14.37 -15.58 8.39
N GLY A 93 -13.35 -14.79 8.08
CA GLY A 93 -12.22 -14.50 8.95
C GLY A 93 -11.15 -15.60 9.05
N ALA A 94 -11.22 -16.63 8.21
CA ALA A 94 -10.25 -17.72 8.22
C ALA A 94 -8.90 -17.27 7.66
N GLN A 95 -7.82 -17.63 8.35
CA GLN A 95 -6.48 -17.53 7.77
C GLN A 95 -6.33 -18.62 6.70
N ILE A 96 -6.25 -18.23 5.43
CA ILE A 96 -6.06 -19.16 4.31
C ILE A 96 -4.64 -19.72 4.34
N VAL A 97 -3.65 -18.83 4.39
CA VAL A 97 -2.23 -19.19 4.39
C VAL A 97 -1.39 -18.07 5.00
N ARG A 98 -0.30 -18.45 5.65
CA ARG A 98 0.76 -17.54 6.08
C ARG A 98 1.90 -17.63 5.08
N LEU A 99 2.31 -16.50 4.53
CA LEU A 99 3.49 -16.37 3.68
C LEU A 99 4.68 -16.06 4.58
N ASP A 100 5.75 -16.83 4.41
CA ASP A 100 7.01 -16.61 5.10
C ASP A 100 8.06 -16.14 4.09
N ALA A 101 8.75 -15.05 4.42
CA ALA A 101 9.88 -14.61 3.62
C ALA A 101 10.99 -15.69 3.68
N PRO A 102 11.65 -16.02 2.55
CA PRO A 102 12.77 -16.95 2.54
C PRO A 102 13.89 -16.53 3.49
N GLU A 103 14.79 -17.47 3.79
CA GLU A 103 16.04 -17.13 4.47
C GLU A 103 16.79 -16.03 3.70
N GLY A 104 17.40 -15.08 4.43
CA GLY A 104 18.01 -13.91 3.82
C GLY A 104 17.01 -12.85 3.31
N ARG A 105 15.69 -13.04 3.49
CA ARG A 105 14.66 -12.08 3.07
C ARG A 105 13.83 -11.54 4.23
N HIS A 106 13.34 -10.32 4.07
CA HIS A 106 12.41 -9.70 5.01
C HIS A 106 11.34 -8.90 4.28
N PHE A 107 10.07 -9.06 4.66
CA PHE A 107 8.96 -8.26 4.11
C PHE A 107 9.10 -6.79 4.50
N TYR A 108 8.80 -5.89 3.55
CA TYR A 108 8.78 -4.44 3.76
C TYR A 108 7.38 -3.87 3.99
N GLY A 109 6.36 -4.74 3.99
CA GLY A 109 5.02 -4.41 4.49
C GLY A 109 3.99 -4.07 3.42
N HIS A 110 4.35 -4.17 2.13
CA HIS A 110 3.46 -3.85 1.02
C HIS A 110 3.45 -4.97 -0.03
N GLY A 111 2.38 -4.99 -0.82
CA GLY A 111 2.25 -5.87 -1.96
C GLY A 111 1.11 -5.43 -2.87
N VAL A 112 1.05 -6.03 -4.06
CA VAL A 112 0.02 -5.76 -5.06
C VAL A 112 -0.34 -7.05 -5.80
N PHE A 113 -1.62 -7.20 -6.15
CA PHE A 113 -2.07 -8.26 -7.04
C PHE A 113 -1.91 -7.83 -8.50
N ALA A 114 -1.49 -8.76 -9.35
CA ALA A 114 -1.38 -8.61 -10.79
C ALA A 114 -2.15 -9.73 -11.50
N GLU A 115 -2.29 -9.61 -12.83
CA GLU A 115 -2.93 -10.61 -13.69
C GLU A 115 -4.33 -11.04 -13.19
N GLY A 116 -5.16 -10.05 -12.81
CA GLY A 116 -6.52 -10.32 -12.31
C GLY A 116 -6.57 -10.96 -10.92
N GLY A 117 -5.47 -10.96 -10.18
CA GLY A 117 -5.37 -11.55 -8.84
C GLY A 117 -4.75 -12.94 -8.80
N ASP A 118 -4.19 -13.40 -9.92
CA ASP A 118 -3.53 -14.71 -10.02
C ASP A 118 -2.08 -14.68 -9.52
N ILE A 119 -1.46 -13.50 -9.51
CA ILE A 119 -0.10 -13.28 -9.00
C ILE A 119 -0.16 -12.23 -7.88
N LEU A 120 0.47 -12.54 -6.76
CA LEU A 120 0.77 -11.57 -5.70
C LEU A 120 2.25 -11.21 -5.78
N LEU A 121 2.54 -9.91 -5.70
CA LEU A 121 3.88 -9.35 -5.68
C LEU A 121 4.12 -8.65 -4.34
N THR A 122 5.18 -8.99 -3.62
CA THR A 122 5.49 -8.46 -2.29
C THR A 122 6.79 -7.68 -2.28
N THR A 123 6.83 -6.55 -1.56
CA THR A 123 8.09 -5.84 -1.33
C THR A 123 8.91 -6.53 -0.25
N GLU A 124 10.15 -6.86 -0.59
CA GLU A 124 11.07 -7.61 0.26
C GLU A 124 12.49 -7.02 0.16
N ASN A 125 13.35 -7.35 1.11
CA ASN A 125 14.76 -6.99 1.04
C ASN A 125 15.62 -8.21 1.28
N ASP A 126 16.65 -8.35 0.43
CA ASP A 126 17.81 -9.18 0.66
C ASP A 126 18.75 -8.40 1.58
N PHE A 127 18.65 -8.69 2.88
CA PHE A 127 19.29 -7.87 3.91
C PHE A 127 20.80 -8.08 4.00
N ASP A 128 21.31 -9.23 3.56
CA ASP A 128 22.75 -9.51 3.52
C ASP A 128 23.41 -8.83 2.31
N ALA A 129 22.74 -8.85 1.15
CA ALA A 129 23.23 -8.21 -0.06
C ALA A 129 22.83 -6.72 -0.18
N ALA A 130 22.15 -6.16 0.82
CA ALA A 130 21.65 -4.79 0.84
C ALA A 130 20.88 -4.39 -0.43
N ARG A 131 20.08 -5.31 -1.00
CA ARG A 131 19.33 -5.10 -2.25
C ARG A 131 17.84 -5.38 -2.07
N GLY A 132 17.01 -4.56 -2.70
CA GLY A 132 15.58 -4.75 -2.75
C GLY A 132 15.15 -5.81 -3.75
N VAL A 133 14.14 -6.60 -3.38
CA VAL A 133 13.55 -7.61 -4.25
C VAL A 133 12.03 -7.57 -4.19
N VAL A 134 11.41 -8.10 -5.23
CA VAL A 134 9.96 -8.33 -5.30
C VAL A 134 9.73 -9.84 -5.30
N GLY A 135 9.08 -10.35 -4.26
CA GLY A 135 8.70 -11.76 -4.19
C GLY A 135 7.48 -12.03 -5.08
N VAL A 136 7.49 -13.15 -5.81
CA VAL A 136 6.41 -13.54 -6.73
C VAL A 136 5.70 -14.78 -6.21
N TRP A 137 4.39 -14.70 -6.05
CA TRP A 137 3.56 -15.74 -5.47
C TRP A 137 2.42 -16.12 -6.40
N ASP A 138 2.31 -17.41 -6.75
CA ASP A 138 1.21 -17.98 -7.51
C ASP A 138 0.01 -18.20 -6.59
N VAL A 139 -1.00 -17.35 -6.78
CA VAL A 139 -2.20 -17.36 -5.96
C VAL A 139 -3.10 -18.56 -6.27
N ARG A 140 -3.13 -19.02 -7.53
CA ARG A 140 -3.90 -20.20 -7.94
C ARG A 140 -3.34 -21.48 -7.34
N ALA A 141 -2.02 -21.54 -7.15
CA ALA A 141 -1.32 -22.63 -6.46
C ALA A 141 -1.32 -22.48 -4.93
N GLY A 142 -2.24 -21.71 -4.35
CA GLY A 142 -2.35 -21.52 -2.90
C GLY A 142 -1.30 -20.57 -2.33
N TYR A 143 -0.99 -19.50 -3.06
CA TYR A 143 0.07 -18.54 -2.72
C TYR A 143 1.45 -19.19 -2.60
N LYS A 144 1.80 -20.09 -3.52
CA LYS A 144 3.13 -20.69 -3.56
C LYS A 144 4.11 -19.68 -4.14
N ARG A 145 5.25 -19.45 -3.47
CA ARG A 145 6.34 -18.64 -4.06
C ARG A 145 6.86 -19.31 -5.34
N ILE A 146 6.94 -18.56 -6.43
CA ILE A 146 7.42 -19.04 -7.73
C ILE A 146 8.69 -18.33 -8.21
N GLY A 147 9.10 -17.25 -7.54
CA GLY A 147 10.34 -16.56 -7.85
C GLY A 147 10.50 -15.25 -7.09
N GLU A 148 11.54 -14.51 -7.46
CA GLU A 148 11.76 -13.12 -7.10
C GLU A 148 12.53 -12.43 -8.22
N PHE A 149 12.45 -11.10 -8.27
CA PHE A 149 13.29 -10.26 -9.13
C PHE A 149 13.72 -9.00 -8.39
N GLU A 150 14.72 -8.29 -8.91
CA GLU A 150 15.24 -7.08 -8.26
C GLU A 150 14.25 -5.93 -8.34
N SER A 151 14.12 -5.15 -7.25
CA SER A 151 13.38 -3.89 -7.29
C SER A 151 14.19 -2.73 -7.88
N HIS A 152 15.46 -2.99 -8.24
CA HIS A 152 16.46 -2.04 -8.74
C HIS A 152 16.73 -0.87 -7.77
N GLY A 153 16.67 -1.14 -6.46
CA GLY A 153 17.04 -0.19 -5.43
C GLY A 153 17.16 -0.85 -4.06
N ILE A 154 17.40 -0.06 -3.03
CA ILE A 154 17.49 -0.54 -1.65
C ILE A 154 16.19 -0.22 -0.92
N GLY A 155 15.70 -1.20 -0.16
CA GLY A 155 14.54 -1.02 0.72
C GLY A 155 13.25 -0.63 -0.02
N PRO A 156 12.71 -1.50 -0.90
CA PRO A 156 11.46 -1.26 -1.61
C PRO A 156 10.34 -1.15 -0.59
N HIS A 157 9.78 0.04 -0.43
CA HIS A 157 8.80 0.31 0.59
C HIS A 157 7.39 -0.01 0.09
N ASP A 158 7.00 0.52 -1.07
CA ASP A 158 5.66 0.34 -1.65
C ASP A 158 5.74 -0.05 -3.12
N ILE A 159 4.71 -0.73 -3.61
CA ILE A 159 4.59 -1.23 -4.98
C ILE A 159 3.15 -1.07 -5.45
N LYS A 160 2.96 -0.60 -6.69
CA LYS A 160 1.65 -0.48 -7.33
C LYS A 160 1.71 -1.00 -8.76
N LEU A 161 0.57 -1.50 -9.24
CA LEU A 161 0.34 -1.84 -10.64
C LEU A 161 -0.25 -0.61 -11.34
N LEU A 162 0.30 -0.26 -12.51
CA LEU A 162 -0.25 0.81 -13.34
C LEU A 162 -1.55 0.36 -14.03
N PRO A 163 -2.38 1.31 -14.52
CA PRO A 163 -3.67 1.00 -15.15
C PRO A 163 -3.58 0.12 -16.40
N ASP A 164 -2.41 -0.01 -17.01
CA ASP A 164 -2.17 -0.91 -18.15
C ASP A 164 -2.18 -2.41 -17.75
N GLY A 165 -2.14 -2.71 -16.45
CA GLY A 165 -2.13 -4.07 -15.91
C GLY A 165 -0.83 -4.84 -16.16
N ARG A 166 0.23 -4.18 -16.63
CA ARG A 166 1.48 -4.82 -17.08
C ARG A 166 2.75 -4.15 -16.54
N THR A 167 2.62 -2.91 -16.08
CA THR A 167 3.73 -2.14 -15.55
C THR A 167 3.59 -1.98 -14.04
N LEU A 168 4.62 -2.33 -13.30
CA LEU A 168 4.76 -2.07 -11.87
C LEU A 168 5.50 -0.76 -11.68
N VAL A 169 5.22 -0.09 -10.56
CA VAL A 169 6.05 0.99 -10.04
C VAL A 169 6.41 0.69 -8.59
N VAL A 170 7.69 0.81 -8.27
CA VAL A 170 8.27 0.50 -6.95
C VAL A 170 8.92 1.74 -6.36
N ALA A 171 8.55 2.07 -5.12
CA ALA A 171 9.19 3.08 -4.31
C ALA A 171 10.37 2.47 -3.55
N ASN A 172 11.60 2.68 -4.03
CA ASN A 172 12.79 2.27 -3.30
C ASN A 172 13.22 3.38 -2.34
N GLY A 173 13.11 3.11 -1.04
CA GLY A 173 13.37 4.11 0.00
C GLY A 173 14.84 4.44 0.18
N GLY A 174 15.76 3.64 -0.37
CA GLY A 174 17.21 3.86 -0.28
C GLY A 174 17.80 3.55 1.10
N ILE A 175 17.01 3.04 2.05
CA ILE A 175 17.44 2.77 3.43
C ILE A 175 17.75 1.29 3.60
N GLU A 176 19.01 1.02 3.93
CA GLU A 176 19.50 -0.28 4.36
C GLU A 176 19.18 -0.50 5.84
N THR A 177 18.54 -1.63 6.12
CA THR A 177 18.24 -2.08 7.48
C THR A 177 18.51 -3.56 7.58
N HIS A 178 19.12 -3.99 8.69
CA HIS A 178 19.37 -5.39 8.98
C HIS A 178 18.51 -5.88 10.15
N PRO A 179 17.87 -7.07 10.09
CA PRO A 179 17.05 -7.60 11.19
C PRO A 179 17.75 -7.59 12.55
N GLU A 180 19.04 -7.93 12.61
CA GLU A 180 19.82 -7.96 13.86
C GLU A 180 20.03 -6.57 14.48
N THR A 181 20.02 -5.53 13.65
CA THR A 181 20.20 -4.13 14.08
C THR A 181 18.85 -3.43 14.34
N GLY A 182 17.74 -4.16 14.19
CA GLY A 182 16.38 -3.68 14.37
C GLY A 182 16.02 -2.56 13.39
N ARG A 183 15.94 -1.33 13.90
CA ARG A 183 15.53 -0.12 13.14
C ARG A 183 16.68 0.82 12.80
N THR A 184 17.92 0.38 13.05
CA THR A 184 19.11 1.16 12.69
C THR A 184 19.20 1.32 11.18
N LYS A 185 19.43 2.55 10.72
CA LYS A 185 19.57 2.90 9.30
C LYS A 185 21.06 2.93 9.01
N LEU A 186 21.53 2.01 8.18
CA LEU A 186 22.96 1.71 8.07
C LEU A 186 23.69 2.60 7.05
N ASN A 187 22.95 3.23 6.14
CA ASN A 187 23.51 3.86 4.95
C ASN A 187 23.02 5.31 4.71
N ILE A 188 22.60 6.06 5.74
CA ILE A 188 22.09 7.45 5.57
C ILE A 188 23.00 8.34 4.71
N PRO A 189 24.34 8.34 4.87
CA PRO A 189 25.23 9.16 4.04
C PRO A 189 25.26 8.74 2.56
N THR A 190 24.92 7.49 2.25
CA THR A 190 24.99 6.89 0.91
C THR A 190 23.62 6.46 0.38
N MET A 191 22.53 6.93 0.99
CA MET A 191 21.16 6.67 0.53
C MET A 191 21.04 7.06 -0.94
N ARG A 192 20.37 6.20 -1.72
CA ARG A 192 20.04 6.45 -3.14
C ARG A 192 18.60 5.99 -3.44
N PRO A 193 17.59 6.74 -2.98
CA PRO A 193 16.19 6.45 -3.22
C PRO A 193 15.86 6.60 -4.70
N ASN A 194 14.95 5.77 -5.22
CA ASN A 194 14.51 5.85 -6.60
C ASN A 194 13.07 5.38 -6.78
N LEU A 195 12.44 5.83 -7.85
CA LEU A 195 11.18 5.31 -8.36
C LEU A 195 11.49 4.44 -9.58
N THR A 196 11.27 3.13 -9.50
CA THR A 196 11.55 2.23 -10.62
C THR A 196 10.25 1.69 -11.22
N TYR A 197 10.14 1.77 -12.54
CA TYR A 197 9.09 1.13 -13.34
C TYR A 197 9.60 -0.19 -13.89
N LEU A 198 8.84 -1.27 -13.67
CA LEU A 198 9.20 -2.64 -14.01
C LEU A 198 8.11 -3.29 -14.86
N SER A 199 8.47 -4.21 -15.73
CA SER A 199 7.53 -5.22 -16.23
C SER A 199 7.19 -6.24 -15.13
N LEU A 200 6.16 -7.06 -15.36
CA LEU A 200 5.75 -8.11 -14.40
C LEU A 200 6.81 -9.21 -14.16
N ASP A 201 7.75 -9.38 -15.09
CA ASP A 201 8.90 -10.29 -14.97
C ASP A 201 10.17 -9.61 -14.41
N GLY A 202 10.09 -8.33 -14.02
CA GLY A 202 11.15 -7.63 -13.30
C GLY A 202 12.18 -6.89 -14.16
N GLN A 203 11.95 -6.78 -15.47
CA GLN A 203 12.80 -5.94 -16.32
C GLN A 203 12.57 -4.46 -16.00
N ALA A 204 13.64 -3.72 -15.75
CA ALA A 204 13.58 -2.27 -15.59
C ALA A 204 13.21 -1.58 -16.90
N LEU A 205 12.09 -0.87 -16.88
CA LEU A 205 11.58 -0.06 -17.99
C LEU A 205 12.08 1.38 -17.90
N ALA A 206 12.09 1.93 -16.68
CA ALA A 206 12.64 3.25 -16.38
C ALA A 206 12.97 3.34 -14.89
N GLN A 207 13.94 4.20 -14.56
CA GLN A 207 14.28 4.54 -13.19
C GLN A 207 14.40 6.05 -13.06
N VAL A 208 13.77 6.61 -12.03
CA VAL A 208 13.76 8.04 -11.75
C VAL A 208 14.41 8.28 -10.40
N GLU A 209 15.42 9.14 -10.40
CA GLU A 209 16.11 9.59 -9.21
C GLU A 209 15.95 11.10 -9.08
N LEU A 210 15.93 11.58 -7.84
CA LEU A 210 15.95 13.00 -7.56
C LEU A 210 17.39 13.52 -7.58
N ASP A 211 17.54 14.84 -7.57
CA ASP A 211 18.86 15.49 -7.47
C ASP A 211 19.66 14.94 -6.29
N ALA A 212 20.98 14.84 -6.45
CA ALA A 212 21.87 14.27 -5.43
C ALA A 212 21.78 14.99 -4.07
N ALA A 213 21.41 16.27 -4.03
CA ALA A 213 21.17 17.00 -2.79
C ALA A 213 19.96 16.45 -1.99
N LEU A 214 19.03 15.78 -2.68
CA LEU A 214 17.82 15.18 -2.12
C LEU A 214 18.01 13.70 -1.77
N HIS A 215 19.23 13.18 -1.76
CA HIS A 215 19.47 11.74 -1.58
C HIS A 215 18.97 11.16 -0.24
N LYS A 216 18.70 11.99 0.78
CA LYS A 216 18.08 11.58 2.06
C LYS A 216 16.55 11.60 2.04
N ASN A 217 15.90 11.95 0.92
CA ASN A 217 14.44 11.83 0.75
C ASN A 217 14.06 10.39 0.42
N SER A 218 13.75 9.60 1.45
CA SER A 218 13.30 8.23 1.28
C SER A 218 11.93 8.22 0.61
N ILE A 219 11.79 7.60 -0.57
CA ILE A 219 10.49 7.42 -1.24
C ILE A 219 9.74 6.25 -0.57
N ARG A 220 8.48 6.48 -0.17
CA ARG A 220 7.75 5.56 0.71
C ARG A 220 6.42 5.10 0.16
N HIS A 221 5.53 6.03 -0.18
CA HIS A 221 4.15 5.69 -0.49
C HIS A 221 3.78 6.15 -1.89
N LEU A 222 2.99 5.35 -2.58
CA LEU A 222 2.61 5.59 -3.97
C LEU A 222 1.09 5.72 -4.12
N ALA A 223 0.68 6.70 -4.92
CA ALA A 223 -0.65 6.78 -5.50
C ALA A 223 -0.53 6.69 -7.03
N VAL A 224 -1.49 6.04 -7.67
CA VAL A 224 -1.54 5.89 -9.13
C VAL A 224 -2.87 6.39 -9.62
N ALA A 225 -2.85 7.30 -10.60
CA ALA A 225 -4.05 7.81 -11.26
C ALA A 225 -4.42 6.95 -12.47
N GLY A 226 -5.67 7.03 -12.91
CA GLY A 226 -6.17 6.25 -14.06
C GLY A 226 -5.50 6.57 -15.40
N ASP A 227 -4.85 7.72 -15.52
CA ASP A 227 -4.07 8.10 -16.70
C ASP A 227 -2.60 7.60 -16.66
N GLY A 228 -2.22 6.89 -15.59
CA GLY A 228 -0.85 6.38 -15.37
C GLY A 228 0.09 7.34 -14.65
N ARG A 229 -0.37 8.52 -14.20
CA ARG A 229 0.42 9.41 -13.35
C ARG A 229 0.67 8.76 -11.99
N VAL A 230 1.89 8.87 -11.49
CA VAL A 230 2.34 8.33 -10.20
C VAL A 230 2.69 9.49 -9.28
N GLY A 231 2.00 9.57 -8.16
CA GLY A 231 2.37 10.43 -7.04
C GLY A 231 3.17 9.65 -6.03
N PHE A 232 4.22 10.25 -5.49
CA PHE A 232 5.07 9.61 -4.51
C PHE A 232 5.33 10.54 -3.32
N ALA A 233 5.14 9.97 -2.13
CA ALA A 233 5.35 10.64 -0.84
C ALA A 233 6.64 10.15 -0.18
N MET A 234 7.37 11.09 0.41
CA MET A 234 8.71 10.89 0.93
C MET A 234 8.83 11.16 2.43
N GLN A 235 9.90 10.65 3.02
CA GLN A 235 10.31 10.89 4.40
C GLN A 235 11.76 11.36 4.41
N TRP A 236 12.00 12.53 4.97
CA TRP A 236 13.33 13.13 5.08
C TRP A 236 14.11 12.52 6.23
N GLU A 237 15.34 12.10 5.93
CA GLU A 237 16.26 11.47 6.88
C GLU A 237 17.40 12.40 7.36
N GLY A 238 17.33 13.69 7.01
CA GLY A 238 18.23 14.72 7.51
C GLY A 238 17.65 15.55 8.65
N ASP A 239 18.18 16.77 8.83
CA ASP A 239 17.62 17.73 9.77
C ASP A 239 16.26 18.23 9.27
N VAL A 240 15.22 18.10 10.10
CA VAL A 240 13.84 18.50 9.75
C VAL A 240 13.72 19.99 9.46
N SER A 241 14.59 20.84 10.02
CA SER A 241 14.62 22.27 9.71
C SER A 241 15.04 22.58 8.28
N GLU A 242 15.72 21.62 7.62
CA GLU A 242 16.19 21.68 6.24
C GLU A 242 15.37 20.77 5.30
N ALA A 243 14.19 20.32 5.74
CA ALA A 243 13.41 19.36 4.97
C ALA A 243 13.06 19.90 3.57
N PRO A 244 13.46 19.21 2.49
CA PRO A 244 13.14 19.59 1.12
C PRO A 244 11.69 19.18 0.77
N PRO A 245 11.17 19.50 -0.42
CA PRO A 245 9.91 18.95 -0.90
C PRO A 245 9.79 17.45 -0.68
N LEU A 246 8.65 17.00 -0.14
CA LEU A 246 8.39 15.60 0.21
C LEU A 246 7.38 14.91 -0.72
N LEU A 247 6.82 15.64 -1.68
CA LEU A 247 5.80 15.15 -2.60
C LEU A 247 6.26 15.40 -4.03
N GLY A 248 6.13 14.37 -4.86
CA GLY A 248 6.38 14.49 -6.28
C GLY A 248 5.41 13.74 -7.16
N LEU A 249 5.46 14.06 -8.46
CA LEU A 249 4.71 13.42 -9.52
C LEU A 249 5.66 13.00 -10.64
N HIS A 250 5.37 11.86 -11.25
CA HIS A 250 6.02 11.41 -12.47
C HIS A 250 5.03 10.60 -13.30
N LYS A 251 5.22 10.57 -14.62
CA LYS A 251 4.40 9.77 -15.53
C LYS A 251 5.30 9.12 -16.57
N LEU A 252 5.34 7.78 -16.56
CA LEU A 252 6.24 7.00 -17.39
C LEU A 252 6.18 7.36 -18.88
N SER A 253 4.98 7.61 -19.41
CA SER A 253 4.76 7.95 -20.83
C SER A 253 5.24 9.35 -21.21
N GLU A 254 5.37 10.26 -20.25
CA GLU A 254 5.93 11.60 -20.47
C GLU A 254 7.47 11.59 -20.35
N GLY A 255 8.01 10.67 -19.54
CA GLY A 255 9.45 10.57 -19.25
C GLY A 255 9.99 11.80 -18.53
N GLY A 256 11.31 11.98 -18.57
CA GLY A 256 11.97 13.13 -17.95
C GLY A 256 12.10 13.05 -16.42
N PRO A 257 12.49 14.16 -15.76
CA PRO A 257 12.62 14.21 -14.31
C PRO A 257 11.25 14.25 -13.61
N ALA A 258 11.21 13.80 -12.36
CA ALA A 258 10.03 13.99 -11.53
C ALA A 258 9.78 15.47 -11.21
N GLN A 259 8.50 15.85 -11.14
CA GLN A 259 8.08 17.16 -10.65
C GLN A 259 7.93 17.09 -9.13
N LEU A 260 8.36 18.14 -8.42
CA LEU A 260 8.27 18.24 -6.95
C LEU A 260 7.37 19.41 -6.55
N CYS A 261 6.70 19.28 -5.41
CA CYS A 261 5.96 20.39 -4.82
C CYS A 261 6.91 21.50 -4.31
N GLY A 262 6.36 22.65 -3.91
CA GLY A 262 7.11 23.69 -3.20
C GLY A 262 7.65 23.22 -1.83
N ALA A 263 8.73 23.84 -1.35
CA ALA A 263 9.45 23.41 -0.14
C ALA A 263 8.72 23.70 1.19
N ASP A 264 7.86 24.72 1.25
CA ASP A 264 7.20 25.15 2.49
C ASP A 264 6.30 24.06 3.12
N THR A 265 5.90 23.07 2.33
CA THR A 265 5.01 21.98 2.74
C THR A 265 5.67 20.99 3.69
N ALA A 266 6.97 20.73 3.49
CA ALA A 266 7.72 19.70 4.20
C ALA A 266 7.92 20.01 5.68
N ARG A 267 8.14 21.28 5.99
CA ARG A 267 8.35 21.78 7.36
C ARG A 267 7.09 21.61 8.22
N ALA A 268 5.92 21.97 7.69
CA ALA A 268 4.64 21.77 8.39
C ALA A 268 4.33 20.28 8.61
N MET A 269 4.84 19.41 7.74
CA MET A 269 4.69 17.96 7.81
C MET A 269 5.79 17.27 8.64
N HIS A 270 6.68 18.04 9.27
CA HIS A 270 7.81 17.54 10.08
C HIS A 270 8.66 16.48 9.37
N GLY A 271 8.97 16.71 8.09
CA GLY A 271 9.82 15.81 7.31
C GLY A 271 9.18 14.46 6.98
N TYR A 272 7.86 14.28 7.19
CA TYR A 272 7.23 12.96 7.14
C TYR A 272 5.86 13.00 6.47
N LEU A 273 5.75 12.38 5.30
CA LEU A 273 4.45 12.01 4.72
C LEU A 273 4.17 10.53 4.98
N GLY A 274 3.01 10.26 5.59
CA GLY A 274 2.61 8.94 6.09
C GLY A 274 1.72 8.15 5.15
N SER A 275 0.98 8.82 4.26
CA SER A 275 0.14 8.20 3.25
C SER A 275 -0.18 9.19 2.12
N ILE A 276 -0.67 8.67 1.00
CA ILE A 276 -0.91 9.41 -0.25
C ILE A 276 -2.08 8.79 -1.01
N ALA A 277 -2.91 9.63 -1.62
CA ALA A 277 -4.00 9.22 -2.50
C ALA A 277 -4.21 10.23 -3.63
N MET A 278 -4.70 9.77 -4.78
CA MET A 278 -5.13 10.64 -5.87
C MET A 278 -6.60 10.42 -6.20
N ASN A 279 -7.32 11.50 -6.41
CA ASN A 279 -8.71 11.47 -6.87
C ASN A 279 -8.94 12.60 -7.88
N GLY A 280 -9.27 12.22 -9.12
CA GLY A 280 -9.44 13.17 -10.22
C GLY A 280 -8.20 14.06 -10.40
N GLY A 281 -8.41 15.38 -10.31
CA GLY A 281 -7.35 16.39 -10.43
C GLY A 281 -6.56 16.66 -9.16
N THR A 282 -6.83 15.96 -8.05
CA THR A 282 -6.27 16.27 -6.72
C THR A 282 -5.40 15.13 -6.19
N LEU A 283 -4.25 15.50 -5.64
CA LEU A 283 -3.31 14.65 -4.94
C LEU A 283 -3.31 15.03 -3.46
N ALA A 284 -3.60 14.08 -2.58
CA ALA A 284 -3.70 14.31 -1.15
C ALA A 284 -2.66 13.49 -0.36
N VAL A 285 -2.10 14.09 0.67
CA VAL A 285 -1.11 13.48 1.57
C VAL A 285 -1.44 13.78 3.01
N THR A 286 -1.01 12.89 3.89
CA THR A 286 -1.19 13.00 5.34
C THR A 286 0.15 12.99 6.06
N SER A 287 0.21 13.64 7.22
CA SER A 287 1.29 13.47 8.18
C SER A 287 0.76 13.28 9.58
N PRO A 288 0.98 12.12 10.22
CA PRO A 288 0.64 11.93 11.63
C PRO A 288 1.51 12.80 12.54
N ARG A 289 2.74 13.13 12.11
CA ARG A 289 3.67 13.98 12.86
C ARG A 289 3.30 15.45 12.80
N GLY A 290 2.83 15.92 11.65
CA GLY A 290 2.33 17.29 11.48
C GLY A 290 0.89 17.44 11.97
N GLY A 291 0.11 16.35 12.01
CA GLY A 291 -1.33 16.39 12.26
C GLY A 291 -2.09 17.10 11.14
N LEU A 292 -1.69 16.86 9.88
CA LEU A 292 -2.18 17.60 8.72
C LEU A 292 -2.56 16.67 7.57
N VAL A 293 -3.60 17.07 6.84
CA VAL A 293 -3.91 16.66 5.47
C VAL A 293 -3.64 17.84 4.56
N GLN A 294 -2.91 17.61 3.47
CA GLN A 294 -2.71 18.60 2.41
C GLN A 294 -3.15 18.05 1.07
N GLU A 295 -3.83 18.88 0.29
CA GLU A 295 -4.31 18.57 -1.05
C GLU A 295 -3.62 19.49 -2.07
N PHE A 296 -3.23 18.91 -3.19
CA PHE A 296 -2.45 19.54 -4.25
C PHE A 296 -3.09 19.33 -5.61
N SER A 297 -2.91 20.29 -6.51
CA SER A 297 -3.23 20.10 -7.92
C SER A 297 -2.30 19.05 -8.54
N THR A 298 -2.85 18.05 -9.23
CA THR A 298 -2.05 17.08 -10.01
C THR A 298 -1.43 17.67 -11.28
N GLN A 299 -1.87 18.87 -11.69
CA GLN A 299 -1.35 19.58 -12.86
C GLN A 299 -0.19 20.49 -12.51
N THR A 300 -0.27 21.22 -11.39
CA THR A 300 0.70 22.27 -11.01
C THR A 300 1.53 21.92 -9.78
N LEU A 301 1.16 20.88 -9.01
CA LEU A 301 1.69 20.58 -7.69
C LEU A 301 1.63 21.74 -6.68
N GLU A 302 0.74 22.71 -6.92
CA GLU A 302 0.43 23.76 -5.96
C GLU A 302 -0.55 23.26 -4.92
N MET A 303 -0.34 23.65 -3.67
CA MET A 303 -1.21 23.30 -2.56
C MET A 303 -2.54 24.06 -2.68
N GLN A 304 -3.63 23.31 -2.65
CA GLN A 304 -5.00 23.83 -2.75
C GLN A 304 -5.66 23.94 -1.38
N ARG A 305 -5.35 23.02 -0.46
CA ARG A 305 -5.99 22.94 0.86
C ARG A 305 -5.06 22.36 1.90
N THR A 306 -5.19 22.85 3.14
CA THR A 306 -4.62 22.24 4.35
C THR A 306 -5.72 22.07 5.39
N GLN A 307 -5.77 20.92 6.04
CA GLN A 307 -6.68 20.64 7.15
C GLN A 307 -5.92 20.01 8.32
N ALA A 308 -6.12 20.55 9.52
CA ALA A 308 -5.57 19.97 10.74
C ALA A 308 -6.42 18.79 11.23
N ILE A 309 -5.79 17.63 11.38
CA ILE A 309 -6.36 16.41 11.93
C ILE A 309 -5.26 15.69 12.72
N THR A 310 -5.40 15.65 14.05
CA THR A 310 -4.42 15.03 14.94
C THR A 310 -4.19 13.57 14.57
N ASP A 311 -2.91 13.16 14.49
CA ASP A 311 -2.48 11.78 14.22
C ASP A 311 -3.13 11.15 12.97
N VAL A 312 -3.44 11.97 11.96
CA VAL A 312 -3.99 11.51 10.68
C VAL A 312 -2.94 10.76 9.88
N CYS A 313 -3.30 9.60 9.32
CA CYS A 313 -2.37 8.81 8.53
C CYS A 313 -3.05 8.16 7.32
N GLY A 314 -3.93 7.16 7.49
CA GLY A 314 -4.56 6.52 6.34
C GLY A 314 -5.35 7.53 5.48
N ILE A 315 -5.20 7.46 4.16
CA ILE A 315 -5.99 8.23 3.19
C ILE A 315 -6.29 7.38 1.97
N ALA A 316 -7.52 7.48 1.46
CA ALA A 316 -7.98 6.80 0.26
C ALA A 316 -8.90 7.72 -0.57
N PRO A 317 -8.92 7.57 -1.90
CA PRO A 317 -9.89 8.27 -2.74
C PRO A 317 -11.31 7.76 -2.47
N GLU A 318 -12.28 8.65 -2.62
CA GLU A 318 -13.72 8.36 -2.52
C GLU A 318 -14.46 9.02 -3.70
N ALA A 319 -15.73 8.67 -3.95
CA ALA A 319 -16.53 9.27 -5.02
C ALA A 319 -16.48 10.80 -5.06
N LYS A 320 -16.31 11.45 -3.89
CA LYS A 320 -16.04 12.88 -3.76
C LYS A 320 -14.90 13.09 -2.77
N GLY A 321 -13.75 13.56 -3.22
CA GLY A 321 -12.62 13.88 -2.33
C GLY A 321 -11.97 12.62 -1.75
N PHE A 322 -11.79 12.58 -0.43
CA PHE A 322 -11.01 11.55 0.25
C PHE A 322 -11.67 11.10 1.55
N VAL A 323 -11.38 9.87 1.96
CA VAL A 323 -11.60 9.38 3.32
C VAL A 323 -10.24 9.29 4.00
N VAL A 324 -10.16 9.77 5.24
CA VAL A 324 -8.95 9.69 6.08
C VAL A 324 -9.24 8.98 7.39
N THR A 325 -8.21 8.30 7.92
CA THR A 325 -8.23 7.69 9.25
C THR A 325 -7.12 8.27 10.13
N SER A 326 -7.37 8.30 11.44
CA SER A 326 -6.43 8.82 12.43
C SER A 326 -6.21 7.83 13.58
N GLY A 327 -5.01 7.82 14.15
CA GLY A 327 -4.71 7.02 15.35
C GLY A 327 -5.52 7.42 16.59
N THR A 328 -6.23 8.57 16.55
CA THR A 328 -7.26 8.96 17.54
C THR A 328 -8.58 8.19 17.41
N GLY A 329 -8.75 7.39 16.36
CA GLY A 329 -9.96 6.62 16.05
C GLY A 329 -10.97 7.31 15.15
N LEU A 330 -10.69 8.54 14.74
CA LEU A 330 -11.49 9.27 13.76
C LEU A 330 -11.39 8.63 12.37
N VAL A 331 -12.55 8.45 11.73
CA VAL A 331 -12.69 8.28 10.28
C VAL A 331 -13.44 9.50 9.76
N LEU A 332 -12.83 10.21 8.83
CA LEU A 332 -13.40 11.43 8.24
C LEU A 332 -13.48 11.26 6.72
N GLY A 333 -14.71 11.21 6.20
CA GLY A 333 -15.00 11.22 4.77
C GLY A 333 -15.88 12.42 4.38
N PRO A 334 -16.57 12.35 3.23
CA PRO A 334 -17.49 13.40 2.77
C PRO A 334 -18.77 13.53 3.64
N GLY A 335 -19.11 12.46 4.37
CA GLY A 335 -20.25 12.40 5.26
C GLY A 335 -19.96 12.93 6.66
N GLN A 336 -20.77 12.50 7.64
CA GLN A 336 -20.52 12.81 9.04
C GLN A 336 -19.26 12.09 9.54
N PRO A 337 -18.41 12.75 10.34
CA PRO A 337 -17.27 12.08 10.95
C PRO A 337 -17.72 10.94 11.86
N VAL A 338 -16.99 9.82 11.84
CA VAL A 338 -17.26 8.66 12.69
C VAL A 338 -16.11 8.49 13.66
N GLN A 339 -16.43 8.41 14.96
CA GLN A 339 -15.45 8.18 16.01
C GLN A 339 -15.50 6.73 16.47
N HIS A 340 -14.38 6.03 16.36
CA HIS A 340 -14.21 4.68 16.88
C HIS A 340 -13.34 4.67 18.14
N SER A 341 -13.44 3.59 18.91
CA SER A 341 -12.52 3.30 20.01
C SER A 341 -11.20 2.66 19.54
N ARG A 342 -11.08 2.36 18.25
CA ARG A 342 -9.90 1.75 17.62
C ARG A 342 -8.89 2.82 17.27
N GLN A 343 -7.60 2.52 17.39
CA GLN A 343 -6.52 3.39 16.91
C GLN A 343 -6.12 2.92 15.51
N TRP A 344 -6.44 3.70 14.48
CA TRP A 344 -6.14 3.36 13.08
C TRP A 344 -4.64 3.44 12.77
N ASP A 345 -4.13 2.51 11.96
CA ASP A 345 -2.72 2.54 11.50
C ASP A 345 -2.54 3.39 10.24
N ASN A 346 -1.38 3.26 9.61
CA ASN A 346 -0.91 4.19 8.58
C ASN A 346 -1.65 4.10 7.23
N HIS A 347 -2.38 3.02 6.97
CA HIS A 347 -2.90 2.70 5.65
C HIS A 347 -4.42 2.55 5.64
N LEU A 348 -5.02 3.13 4.60
CA LEU A 348 -6.41 2.92 4.21
C LEU A 348 -6.40 2.43 2.77
N VAL A 349 -6.68 1.15 2.58
CA VAL A 349 -6.54 0.47 1.29
C VAL A 349 -7.92 0.36 0.63
N PRO A 350 -8.14 0.97 -0.55
CA PRO A 350 -9.38 0.78 -1.28
C PRO A 350 -9.59 -0.69 -1.65
N VAL A 351 -10.82 -1.16 -1.48
CA VAL A 351 -11.28 -2.44 -2.02
C VAL A 351 -11.89 -2.17 -3.39
N THR A 352 -11.27 -2.67 -4.43
CA THR A 352 -11.84 -2.64 -5.79
C THR A 352 -12.70 -3.88 -5.96
N GLY A 353 -14.01 -3.69 -6.14
CA GLY A 353 -14.98 -4.73 -6.49
C GLY A 353 -15.62 -4.44 -7.85
#